data_AF-A0A816NVI1-F1
#
_entry.id   AF-A0A816NVI1-F1
#
_cell.length_a   1.000
_cell.length_b   1.000
_cell.length_c   1.000
_cell.angle_alpha   90.00
_cell.angle_beta   90.00
_cell.angle_gamma   90.00
#
_symmetry.space_group_name_H-M   'P 1'
#
loop_
_entity.id
_entity.type
_entity.pdbx_description
1 polymer ?
#
loop_
_entity_poly.entity_id
_entity_poly.type
_entity_poly.pdbx_seq_one_letter_code
_entity_poly.pdbx_strand_id
1 'polypeptide(L)'
;MRIEDLRYLELLNRLRTGQSTIEDYRLLCARIVGNPKLQASLRQKPWNESPILVFRNTLRSQINNRAVLNKAMEMELRPMVCVAQDYFQQKIIDDLRLRKTILELPDYKTEHLPGYLPLVPGMSVLLTENVATELGLSNGTRGIFH
;
A
#
# COMPACT_ATOMS: atom_id res chain seq x y z
N MET A 1 1.39 23.04 8.28
CA MET A 1 0.05 22.84 7.67
C MET A 1 0.23 21.92 6.47
N ARG A 2 -0.60 20.89 6.24
CA ARG A 2 -0.33 19.86 5.20
C ARG A 2 -0.76 20.27 3.78
N ILE A 3 -1.57 21.32 3.62
CA ILE A 3 -2.14 21.75 2.34
C ILE A 3 -2.02 23.27 2.25
N GLU A 4 -1.47 23.76 1.14
CA GLU A 4 -1.25 25.19 0.87
C GLU A 4 -2.34 25.80 -0.02
N ASP A 5 -3.01 24.99 -0.85
CA ASP A 5 -4.14 25.42 -1.68
C ASP A 5 -5.39 25.65 -0.83
N LEU A 6 -5.74 26.93 -0.62
CA LEU A 6 -6.91 27.37 0.15
C LEU A 6 -8.22 26.82 -0.42
N ARG A 7 -8.38 26.82 -1.75
CA ARG A 7 -9.60 26.33 -2.40
C ARG A 7 -9.77 24.83 -2.17
N TYR A 8 -8.67 24.09 -2.21
CA TYR A 8 -8.69 22.65 -1.91
C TYR A 8 -8.94 22.38 -0.43
N LEU A 9 -8.36 23.18 0.48
CA LEU A 9 -8.59 23.07 1.92
C LEU A 9 -10.07 23.29 2.27
N GLU A 10 -10.71 24.30 1.70
CA GLU A 10 -12.13 24.56 1.87
C GLU A 10 -13.01 23.40 1.39
N LEU A 11 -12.70 22.85 0.21
CA LEU A 11 -13.36 21.66 -0.32
C LEU A 11 -13.26 20.49 0.67
N LEU A 12 -12.08 20.23 1.24
CA LEU A 12 -11.88 19.13 2.16
C LEU A 12 -12.62 19.34 3.48
N ASN A 13 -12.71 20.58 3.95
CA ASN A 13 -13.49 20.92 5.14
C ASN A 13 -14.99 20.68 4.92
N ARG A 14 -15.54 21.07 3.76
CA ARG A 14 -16.95 20.79 3.40
C ARG A 14 -17.21 19.31 3.22
N LEU A 15 -16.27 18.58 2.60
CA LEU A 15 -16.38 17.13 2.43
C LEU A 15 -16.45 16.42 3.79
N ARG A 16 -15.64 16.85 4.75
CA ARG A 16 -15.61 16.31 6.12
C ARG A 16 -16.93 16.51 6.88
N THR A 17 -17.63 17.62 6.65
CA THR A 17 -18.91 17.95 7.33
C THR A 17 -20.15 17.52 6.53
N GLY A 18 -19.98 16.89 5.36
CA GLY A 18 -21.10 16.51 4.49
C GLY A 18 -21.76 17.68 3.75
N GLN A 19 -21.10 18.84 3.69
CA GLN A 19 -21.62 20.09 3.08
C GLN A 19 -21.05 20.32 1.67
N SER A 20 -20.77 19.24 0.93
CA SER A 20 -20.15 19.34 -0.39
C SER A 20 -21.09 19.99 -1.41
N THR A 21 -20.53 20.87 -2.24
CA THR A 21 -21.26 21.59 -3.28
C THR A 21 -21.07 20.93 -4.65
N ILE A 22 -21.88 21.33 -5.64
CA ILE A 22 -21.69 20.90 -7.03
C ILE A 22 -20.32 21.34 -7.59
N GLU A 23 -19.80 22.48 -7.12
CA GLU A 23 -18.48 22.95 -7.55
C GLU A 23 -17.35 22.12 -6.94
N ASP A 24 -17.55 21.59 -5.72
CA ASP A 24 -16.61 20.64 -5.14
C ASP A 24 -16.55 19.35 -5.96
N TYR A 25 -17.72 18.82 -6.35
CA TYR A 25 -17.80 17.66 -7.23
C TYR A 25 -17.09 17.89 -8.57
N ARG A 26 -17.38 19.01 -9.25
CA ARG A 26 -16.72 19.36 -10.52
C ARG A 26 -15.21 19.52 -10.36
N LEU A 27 -14.77 20.11 -9.25
CA LEU A 27 -13.35 20.28 -8.93
C LEU A 27 -12.66 18.93 -8.69
N LEU A 28 -13.32 17.95 -8.06
CA LEU A 28 -12.79 16.58 -7.94
C LEU A 28 -12.74 15.87 -9.30
N CYS A 29 -13.79 15.97 -10.11
CA CYS A 29 -13.84 15.39 -11.46
C CYS A 29 -12.76 15.95 -12.40
N ALA A 30 -12.35 17.20 -12.20
CA ALA A 30 -11.24 17.80 -12.94
C ALA A 30 -9.89 17.12 -12.68
N ARG A 31 -9.75 16.34 -11.59
CA ARG A 31 -8.53 15.63 -11.19
C ARG A 31 -8.51 14.15 -11.59
N ILE A 32 -9.53 13.68 -12.29
CA ILE A 32 -9.58 12.30 -12.78
C ILE A 32 -8.67 12.18 -14.01
N VAL A 33 -7.75 11.22 -13.98
CA VAL A 33 -6.91 10.89 -15.13
C VAL A 33 -7.79 10.47 -16.31
N GLY A 34 -7.52 11.03 -17.49
CA GLY A 34 -8.36 10.89 -18.68
C GLY A 34 -9.29 12.08 -18.92
N ASN A 35 -9.35 13.06 -18.02
CA ASN A 35 -9.98 14.35 -18.29
C ASN A 35 -9.20 15.08 -19.41
N PRO A 36 -9.84 15.58 -20.48
CA PRO A 36 -9.16 16.29 -21.57
C PRO A 36 -8.35 17.52 -21.12
N LYS A 37 -8.73 18.12 -19.98
CA LYS A 37 -8.04 19.28 -19.39
C LYS A 37 -6.80 18.89 -18.58
N LEU A 38 -6.60 17.59 -18.31
CA LEU A 38 -5.50 17.06 -17.53
C LEU A 38 -4.55 16.27 -18.44
N GLN A 39 -3.37 16.82 -18.70
CA GLN A 39 -2.35 16.14 -19.52
C GLN A 39 -1.51 15.10 -18.75
N ALA A 40 -1.86 14.83 -17.48
CA ALA A 40 -1.12 13.88 -16.64
C ALA A 40 -1.34 12.43 -17.10
N SER A 41 -0.26 11.66 -17.15
CA SER A 41 -0.29 10.22 -17.45
C SER A 41 0.17 9.40 -16.25
N LEU A 42 -0.55 8.32 -15.95
CA LEU A 42 -0.15 7.35 -14.91
C LEU A 42 1.13 6.58 -15.25
N ARG A 43 1.62 6.66 -16.49
CA ARG A 43 2.88 6.04 -16.92
C ARG A 43 4.09 6.92 -16.63
N GLN A 44 3.89 8.18 -16.29
CA GLN A 44 4.96 9.16 -16.08
C GLN A 44 5.15 9.46 -14.59
N LYS A 45 6.36 9.88 -14.21
CA LYS A 45 6.64 10.36 -12.85
C LYS A 45 5.87 11.66 -12.56
N PRO A 46 5.40 11.88 -11.32
CA PRO A 46 5.49 10.98 -10.16
C PRO A 46 4.34 9.96 -10.08
N TRP A 47 3.43 9.93 -11.06
CA TRP A 47 2.18 9.17 -11.00
C TRP A 47 2.37 7.66 -11.09
N ASN A 48 3.38 7.20 -11.83
CA ASN A 48 3.74 5.78 -11.93
C ASN A 48 4.34 5.20 -10.63
N GLU A 49 4.75 6.07 -9.69
CA GLU A 49 5.32 5.71 -8.38
C GLU A 49 4.40 6.12 -7.22
N SER A 50 3.21 6.64 -7.54
CA SER A 50 2.28 7.14 -6.53
C SER A 50 1.61 5.98 -5.76
N PRO A 51 1.43 6.11 -4.44
CA PRO A 51 0.72 5.12 -3.65
C PRO A 51 -0.75 5.03 -4.09
N ILE A 52 -1.27 3.81 -4.15
CA ILE A 52 -2.67 3.53 -4.49
C ILE A 52 -3.43 3.29 -3.19
N LEU A 53 -4.52 4.05 -2.99
CA LEU A 53 -5.43 3.86 -1.87
C LEU A 53 -6.63 3.02 -2.31
N VAL A 54 -6.98 2.02 -1.51
CA VAL A 54 -8.11 1.12 -1.76
C VAL A 54 -8.92 0.90 -0.49
N PHE A 55 -10.18 0.53 -0.65
CA PHE A 55 -11.10 0.31 0.47
C PHE A 55 -10.88 -1.00 1.23
N ARG A 56 -10.28 -2.02 0.59
CA ARG A 56 -10.14 -3.37 1.16
C ARG A 56 -8.68 -3.79 1.26
N ASN A 57 -8.30 -4.32 2.42
CA ASN A 57 -6.95 -4.86 2.64
C ASN A 57 -6.60 -5.99 1.68
N THR A 58 -7.57 -6.86 1.36
CA THR A 58 -7.38 -7.94 0.38
C THR A 58 -7.01 -7.41 -1.00
N LEU A 59 -7.65 -6.31 -1.45
CA LEU A 59 -7.32 -5.68 -2.73
C LEU A 59 -5.94 -5.01 -2.69
N ARG A 60 -5.59 -4.35 -1.58
CA ARG A 60 -4.24 -3.78 -1.36
C ARG A 60 -3.17 -4.85 -1.54
N SER A 61 -3.36 -6.00 -0.89
CA SER A 61 -2.40 -7.11 -0.92
C SER A 61 -2.30 -7.75 -2.30
N GLN A 62 -3.41 -7.90 -3.02
CA GLN A 62 -3.39 -8.36 -4.42
C GLN A 62 -2.65 -7.40 -5.36
N ILE A 63 -2.89 -6.09 -5.22
CA ILE A 63 -2.21 -5.05 -6.02
C ILE A 63 -0.71 -5.07 -5.73
N ASN A 64 -0.31 -5.11 -4.46
CA ASN A 64 1.09 -5.15 -4.06
C ASN A 64 1.79 -6.40 -4.57
N ASN A 65 1.17 -7.58 -4.44
CA ASN A 65 1.72 -8.83 -4.95
C ASN A 65 1.90 -8.76 -6.49
N ARG A 66 0.91 -8.22 -7.21
CA ARG A 66 1.01 -8.03 -8.66
C ARG A 66 2.13 -7.06 -9.04
N ALA A 67 2.32 -6.00 -8.27
CA ALA A 67 3.39 -5.02 -8.49
C ALA A 67 4.78 -5.65 -8.34
N VAL A 68 4.98 -6.52 -7.34
CA VAL A 68 6.22 -7.28 -7.18
C VAL A 68 6.49 -8.18 -8.39
N LEU A 69 5.47 -8.92 -8.84
CA LEU A 69 5.60 -9.79 -10.02
C LEU A 69 5.92 -9.00 -11.29
N ASN A 70 5.26 -7.86 -11.51
CA ASN A 70 5.54 -6.97 -12.64
C ASN A 70 6.97 -6.48 -12.64
N LYS A 71 7.46 -6.01 -11.48
CA LYS A 71 8.81 -5.52 -11.32
C LYS A 71 9.85 -6.62 -11.50
N ALA A 72 9.58 -7.83 -10.99
CA ALA A 72 10.45 -8.98 -11.20
C ALA A 72 10.55 -9.37 -12.69
N MET A 73 9.44 -9.33 -13.44
CA MET A 73 9.47 -9.54 -14.89
C MET A 73 10.25 -8.44 -15.63
N GLU A 74 10.05 -7.17 -15.26
CA GLU A 74 10.78 -6.04 -15.85
C GLU A 74 12.29 -6.13 -15.63
N MET A 75 12.71 -6.62 -14.46
CA MET A 75 14.12 -6.76 -14.08
C MET A 75 14.71 -8.12 -14.47
N GLU A 76 13.93 -9.02 -15.07
CA GLU A 76 14.31 -10.41 -15.36
C GLU A 76 14.82 -11.19 -14.12
N LEU A 77 14.23 -10.90 -12.96
CA LEU A 77 14.55 -11.53 -11.68
C LEU A 77 13.44 -12.47 -11.22
N ARG A 78 13.81 -13.44 -10.36
CA ARG A 78 12.83 -14.23 -9.61
C ARG A 78 12.53 -13.53 -8.29
N PRO A 79 11.24 -13.33 -7.92
CA PRO A 79 10.90 -12.81 -6.60
C PRO A 79 11.41 -13.74 -5.50
N MET A 80 11.91 -13.15 -4.41
CA MET A 80 12.12 -13.83 -3.15
C MET A 80 10.77 -13.89 -2.41
N VAL A 81 10.51 -14.96 -1.65
CA VAL A 81 9.33 -15.03 -0.78
C VAL A 81 9.79 -15.22 0.65
N CYS A 82 9.51 -14.22 1.50
CA CYS A 82 9.63 -14.38 2.94
C CYS A 82 8.36 -15.08 3.45
N VAL A 83 8.55 -16.21 4.13
CA VAL A 83 7.46 -17.05 4.65
C VAL A 83 7.37 -16.84 6.15
N ALA A 84 6.18 -16.55 6.66
CA ALA A 84 5.96 -16.37 8.09
C ALA A 84 6.25 -17.67 8.87
N GLN A 85 6.69 -17.50 10.11
CA GLN A 85 6.93 -18.59 11.05
C GLN A 85 6.07 -18.38 12.29
N ASP A 86 5.00 -19.17 12.38
CA ASP A 86 4.01 -19.08 13.45
C ASP A 86 4.27 -20.09 14.56
N TYR A 87 3.93 -19.68 15.79
CA TYR A 87 4.11 -20.48 17.00
C TYR A 87 2.80 -20.56 17.78
N PHE A 88 2.53 -21.73 18.36
CA PHE A 88 1.48 -21.92 19.36
C PHE A 88 2.13 -22.33 20.68
N GLN A 89 1.92 -21.52 21.73
CA GLN A 89 2.54 -21.75 23.05
C GLN A 89 4.07 -21.97 22.96
N GLN A 90 4.76 -21.11 22.19
CA GLN A 90 6.21 -21.15 21.95
C GLN A 90 6.73 -22.37 21.17
N LYS A 91 5.84 -23.26 20.70
CA LYS A 91 6.19 -24.37 19.82
C LYS A 91 5.83 -24.03 18.38
N ILE A 92 6.70 -24.42 17.46
CA ILE A 92 6.41 -24.33 16.02
C ILE A 92 5.19 -25.21 15.73
N ILE A 93 4.34 -24.74 14.82
CA ILE A 93 3.19 -25.51 14.36
C ILE A 93 3.67 -26.59 13.39
N ASP A 94 3.71 -27.84 13.86
CA ASP A 94 4.20 -28.99 13.10
C ASP A 94 3.15 -29.58 12.13
N ASP A 95 1.86 -29.34 12.39
CA ASP A 95 0.79 -29.79 11.49
C ASP A 95 0.83 -29.00 10.18
N LEU A 96 1.17 -29.68 9.09
CA LEU A 96 1.32 -29.08 7.76
C LEU A 96 0.03 -28.45 7.23
N ARG A 97 -1.14 -29.02 7.53
CA ARG A 97 -2.43 -28.48 7.07
C ARG A 97 -2.77 -27.21 7.83
N LEU A 98 -2.56 -27.20 9.14
CA LEU A 98 -2.78 -26.04 9.98
C LEU A 98 -1.81 -24.91 9.58
N ARG A 99 -0.51 -25.22 9.44
CA ARG A 99 0.50 -24.26 8.99
C ARG A 99 0.13 -23.63 7.66
N LYS A 100 -0.25 -24.44 6.66
CA LYS A 100 -0.70 -23.94 5.36
C LYS A 100 -1.93 -23.04 5.50
N THR A 101 -2.91 -23.45 6.30
CA THR A 101 -4.14 -22.68 6.53
C THR A 101 -3.85 -21.31 7.13
N ILE A 102 -2.93 -21.23 8.10
CA ILE A 102 -2.51 -19.98 8.73
C ILE A 102 -1.80 -19.07 7.73
N LEU A 103 -0.87 -19.61 6.95
CA LEU A 103 -0.15 -18.84 5.92
C LEU A 103 -1.07 -18.27 4.83
N GLU A 104 -2.21 -18.92 4.57
CA GLU A 104 -3.21 -18.50 3.58
C GLU A 104 -4.29 -17.57 4.18
N LEU A 105 -4.23 -17.26 5.47
CA LEU A 105 -5.16 -16.31 6.08
C LEU A 105 -4.99 -14.92 5.45
N PRO A 106 -6.11 -14.20 5.26
CA PRO A 106 -6.02 -12.82 4.80
C PRO A 106 -5.43 -11.93 5.90
N ASP A 107 -4.62 -10.96 5.48
CA ASP A 107 -3.84 -10.07 6.35
C ASP A 107 -4.64 -9.34 7.45
N TYR A 108 -5.92 -9.04 7.21
CA TYR A 108 -6.80 -8.42 8.21
C TYR A 108 -7.12 -9.34 9.41
N LYS A 109 -6.77 -10.62 9.35
CA LYS A 109 -6.88 -11.59 10.46
C LYS A 109 -5.56 -11.85 11.17
N THR A 110 -4.46 -11.27 10.70
CA THR A 110 -3.09 -11.56 11.13
C THR A 110 -2.32 -10.25 11.38
N GLU A 111 -2.96 -9.29 12.06
CA GLU A 111 -2.35 -7.99 12.41
C GLU A 111 -1.79 -7.22 11.21
N HIS A 112 -2.39 -7.40 10.03
CA HIS A 112 -1.96 -6.82 8.76
C HIS A 112 -0.64 -7.35 8.20
N LEU A 113 -0.14 -8.48 8.71
CA LEU A 113 1.04 -9.17 8.21
C LEU A 113 0.64 -10.39 7.36
N PRO A 114 1.17 -10.53 6.13
CA PRO A 114 0.85 -11.68 5.28
C PRO A 114 1.67 -12.92 5.66
N GLY A 115 1.11 -14.11 5.46
CA GLY A 115 1.87 -15.36 5.59
C GLY A 115 2.98 -15.52 4.54
N TYR A 116 2.78 -14.95 3.35
CA TYR A 116 3.78 -14.88 2.29
C TYR A 116 4.01 -13.43 1.89
N LEU A 117 5.24 -12.95 2.04
CA LEU A 117 5.65 -11.63 1.61
C LEU A 117 6.59 -11.75 0.40
N PRO A 118 6.08 -11.58 -0.84
CA PRO A 118 6.93 -11.57 -2.03
C PRO A 118 7.74 -10.27 -2.07
N LEU A 119 9.01 -10.39 -2.43
CA LEU A 119 10.00 -9.32 -2.43
C LEU A 119 10.82 -9.35 -3.72
N VAL A 120 11.18 -8.17 -4.22
CA VAL A 120 12.10 -7.99 -5.36
C VAL A 120 12.95 -6.75 -5.11
N PRO A 121 14.27 -6.80 -5.38
CA PRO A 121 15.14 -5.64 -5.24
C PRO A 121 14.58 -4.38 -5.94
N GLY A 122 14.73 -3.24 -5.28
CA GLY A 122 14.23 -1.94 -5.72
C GLY A 122 12.75 -1.69 -5.44
N MET A 123 11.98 -2.61 -4.84
CA MET A 123 10.57 -2.34 -4.51
C MET A 123 10.44 -1.38 -3.32
N SER A 124 9.40 -0.55 -3.34
CA SER A 124 9.05 0.29 -2.18
C SER A 124 8.46 -0.59 -1.08
N VAL A 125 8.94 -0.38 0.14
CA VAL A 125 8.45 -1.05 1.35
C VAL A 125 8.06 -0.01 2.40
N LEU A 126 7.25 -0.43 3.37
CA LEU A 126 6.80 0.39 4.48
C LEU A 126 7.06 -0.37 5.78
N LEU A 127 7.63 0.32 6.78
CA LEU A 127 7.68 -0.22 8.14
C LEU A 127 6.27 -0.23 8.75
N THR A 128 5.89 -1.35 9.36
CA THR A 128 4.60 -1.52 10.05
C THR A 128 4.73 -1.37 11.56
N GLU A 129 5.95 -1.33 12.08
CA GLU A 129 6.25 -1.27 13.52
C GLU A 129 7.24 -0.16 13.84
N ASN A 130 7.28 0.23 15.12
CA ASN A 130 8.27 1.15 15.63
C ASN A 130 9.51 0.37 16.05
N VAL A 131 10.63 0.60 15.37
CA VAL A 131 11.89 -0.10 15.63
C VAL A 131 12.84 0.79 16.42
N ALA A 132 13.09 1.99 15.93
CA ALA A 132 13.99 2.98 16.55
C ALA A 132 13.49 4.38 16.16
N THR A 133 12.53 4.90 16.91
CA THR A 133 11.84 6.15 16.59
C THR A 133 12.78 7.36 16.62
N GLU A 134 13.80 7.30 17.47
CA GLU A 134 14.90 8.26 17.58
C GLU A 134 15.78 8.31 16.34
N LEU A 135 15.83 7.22 15.56
CA LEU A 135 16.53 7.15 14.27
C LEU A 135 15.58 7.35 13.08
N GLY A 136 14.29 7.64 13.33
CA GLY A 136 13.27 7.77 12.29
C GLY A 136 12.77 6.45 11.72
N LEU A 137 13.06 5.31 12.36
CA LEU A 137 12.54 3.99 11.98
C LEU A 137 11.23 3.70 12.73
N SER A 138 10.16 4.34 12.27
CA SER A 138 8.82 4.23 12.86
C SER A 138 7.80 3.68 11.86
N ASN A 139 6.63 3.26 12.36
CA ASN A 139 5.53 2.81 11.53
C ASN A 139 5.14 3.89 10.49
N GLY A 140 5.06 3.50 9.23
CA GLY A 140 4.80 4.38 8.10
C GLY A 140 6.06 4.92 7.40
N THR A 141 7.25 4.61 7.91
CA THR A 141 8.51 4.97 7.24
C THR A 141 8.65 4.18 5.94
N ARG A 142 8.97 4.89 4.86
CA ARG A 142 9.19 4.29 3.52
C ARG A 142 10.66 3.92 3.34
N GLY A 143 10.89 2.81 2.65
CA GLY A 143 12.22 2.37 2.26
C GLY A 143 12.21 1.67 0.90
N ILE A 144 13.41 1.27 0.47
CA ILE A 144 13.64 0.44 -0.71
C ILE A 144 14.23 -0.88 -0.26
N PHE A 145 13.67 -1.98 -0.72
CA PHE A 145 14.25 -3.31 -0.51
C PHE A 145 15.45 -3.50 -1.44
N HIS A 146 16.58 -3.98 -0.93
CA HIS A 146 17.81 -4.20 -1.69
C HIS A 146 18.10 -5.69 -1.86
#